data_AF-A0A4R9PZ36-F1
#
_entry.id   AF-A0A4R9PZ36-F1
#
_cell.length_a   1.000
_cell.length_b   1.000
_cell.length_c   1.000
_cell.angle_alpha   90.00
_cell.angle_beta   90.00
_cell.angle_gamma   90.00
#
_symmetry.space_group_name_H-M   'P 1'
#
loop_
_entity.id
_entity.type
_entity.pdbx_description
1 polymer ?
#
loop_
_entity_poly.entity_id
_entity_poly.type
_entity_poly.pdbx_seq_one_letter_code
_entity_poly.pdbx_strand_id
1 'polypeptide(L)'
;MAGVVWGYVSRFFIRVLLFIASALLATTTARAGLQFQAGQTDWGLHYIPVSGDFAYQDDLSIFENQVRSNSATTITFASPGGNIQKAMELGRLIRRLGINTIQFKAVECASACSLAFLGGVIRYADPGSIGVHKSSFQGNVPLTTQEAVSAVQQITADVMTYMIEMGVDPALLQLSLQYDSNDIRYLSMSEMVKYKVVTFVPGAGQSQVASQAPSSTPTPQPQVTPPPTAAPPQSVAPPPPAALSLAIPQARSGRIGHPRGSAPLKTSPEGKSANVAVLRNGSWVAILGNSGRWYRIQAGNQVGYMHDTWVHVDQYDSGPFGKRHIQVKSFNNYADAEAYVRSASIPLSAYLATNGWFAITLESTYDEQMAKSLVNEMKARGAIPDDAYATFGNTYVRKVCCQ
;
A
#
# COMPACT_ATOMS: atom_id res chain seq x y z
N MET A 1 13.36 -90.19 14.90
CA MET A 1 13.97 -89.67 16.14
C MET A 1 15.14 -88.77 15.76
N ALA A 2 15.33 -87.70 16.54
CA ALA A 2 16.45 -86.76 16.50
C ALA A 2 16.53 -85.82 15.27
N GLY A 3 16.16 -84.56 15.51
CA GLY A 3 16.23 -83.47 14.54
C GLY A 3 17.61 -82.85 14.44
N VAL A 4 17.99 -82.46 13.22
CA VAL A 4 19.19 -81.67 12.91
C VAL A 4 18.82 -80.58 11.88
N VAL A 5 18.95 -79.35 12.37
CA VAL A 5 19.33 -78.07 11.77
C VAL A 5 19.50 -77.99 10.23
N TRP A 6 18.73 -77.08 9.62
CA TRP A 6 19.08 -76.23 8.47
C TRP A 6 18.10 -75.02 8.53
N GLY A 7 18.41 -73.74 8.42
CA GLY A 7 19.58 -72.91 8.12
C GLY A 7 19.04 -71.49 7.87
N TYR A 8 19.90 -70.46 7.99
CA TYR A 8 19.71 -69.03 7.64
C TYR A 8 18.97 -68.14 8.68
N VAL A 9 19.63 -67.36 9.55
CA VAL A 9 20.43 -66.10 9.34
C VAL A 9 19.48 -64.94 8.96
N SER A 10 19.36 -63.77 9.60
CA SER A 10 20.26 -62.92 10.41
C SER A 10 19.37 -61.91 11.21
N ARG A 11 19.42 -61.80 12.54
CA ARG A 11 20.25 -60.88 13.36
C ARG A 11 20.35 -59.43 12.88
N PHE A 12 19.68 -58.48 13.56
CA PHE A 12 20.29 -57.39 14.36
C PHE A 12 19.23 -56.36 14.83
N PHE A 13 18.81 -56.46 16.08
CA PHE A 13 18.16 -55.36 16.82
C PHE A 13 18.59 -55.49 18.29
N ILE A 14 18.64 -54.36 18.98
CA ILE A 14 18.79 -54.18 20.44
C ILE A 14 20.22 -53.96 20.93
N ARG A 15 20.46 -52.71 21.35
CA ARG A 15 21.23 -52.21 22.52
C ARG A 15 21.50 -50.73 22.22
N VAL A 16 21.08 -49.73 22.99
CA VAL A 16 21.04 -49.60 24.45
C VAL A 16 20.00 -48.53 24.79
N LEU A 17 19.20 -48.80 25.83
CA LEU A 17 18.34 -47.82 26.50
C LEU A 17 18.87 -47.66 27.93
N LEU A 18 18.75 -46.42 28.42
CA LEU A 18 18.84 -45.96 29.80
C LEU A 18 20.24 -45.55 30.29
N PHE A 19 20.43 -44.24 30.45
CA PHE A 19 20.61 -43.68 31.79
C PHE A 19 20.31 -42.17 31.84
N ILE A 20 19.50 -41.81 32.84
CA ILE A 20 19.38 -40.52 33.54
C ILE A 20 18.47 -39.44 32.91
N ALA A 21 17.23 -39.45 33.43
CA ALA A 21 16.42 -38.27 33.62
C ALA A 21 17.21 -37.18 34.37
N SER A 22 17.41 -36.03 33.73
CA SER A 22 17.85 -34.81 34.37
C SER A 22 17.19 -33.63 33.69
N ALA A 23 16.30 -32.98 34.44
CA ALA A 23 15.74 -31.67 34.22
C ALA A 23 15.09 -31.41 32.84
N LEU A 24 13.83 -31.81 32.70
CA LEU A 24 12.83 -30.99 31.99
C LEU A 24 12.61 -29.68 32.77
N LEU A 25 13.65 -28.85 32.84
CA LEU A 25 13.43 -27.42 32.76
C LEU A 25 13.06 -27.20 31.30
N ALA A 26 11.76 -27.22 31.02
CA ALA A 26 11.26 -26.48 29.87
C ALA A 26 11.57 -25.01 30.18
N THR A 27 12.82 -24.60 29.98
CA THR A 27 13.11 -23.21 29.70
C THR A 27 12.21 -22.92 28.52
N THR A 28 11.19 -22.09 28.74
CA THR A 28 10.58 -21.32 27.68
C THR A 28 11.73 -20.52 27.08
N THR A 29 12.49 -21.12 26.16
CA THR A 29 13.37 -20.38 25.30
C THR A 29 12.42 -19.50 24.52
N ALA A 30 12.37 -18.23 24.95
CA ALA A 30 11.81 -17.18 24.15
C ALA A 30 12.49 -17.31 22.79
N ARG A 31 11.77 -17.85 21.80
CA ARG A 31 12.28 -17.91 20.44
C ARG A 31 12.48 -16.45 20.04
N ALA A 32 13.71 -16.09 19.66
CA ALA A 32 13.95 -14.86 18.93
C ALA A 32 13.04 -14.86 17.69
N GLY A 33 12.39 -13.74 17.41
CA GLY A 33 11.56 -13.58 16.23
C GLY A 33 12.44 -13.55 14.98
N LEU A 34 13.57 -12.85 15.07
CA LEU A 34 14.54 -12.75 13.98
C LEU A 34 15.60 -13.86 13.99
N GLN A 35 15.93 -14.32 12.78
CA GLN A 35 16.99 -15.29 12.51
C GLN A 35 17.96 -14.76 11.47
N PHE A 36 19.23 -15.09 11.63
CA PHE A 36 20.34 -14.63 10.79
C PHE A 36 21.21 -15.83 10.40
N GLN A 37 21.24 -16.19 9.12
CA GLN A 37 22.03 -17.32 8.63
C GLN A 37 22.94 -16.85 7.49
N ALA A 38 24.23 -16.65 7.75
CA ALA A 38 25.13 -16.20 6.70
C ALA A 38 25.24 -17.22 5.56
N GLY A 39 25.35 -16.71 4.33
CA GLY A 39 25.54 -17.48 3.12
C GLY A 39 26.51 -16.78 2.17
N GLN A 40 26.96 -17.52 1.17
CA GLN A 40 27.80 -17.01 0.09
C GLN A 40 27.22 -17.47 -1.24
N THR A 41 27.18 -16.58 -2.23
CA THR A 41 26.79 -16.95 -3.60
C THR A 41 27.98 -17.55 -4.35
N ASP A 42 27.72 -18.24 -5.47
CA ASP A 42 28.75 -18.83 -6.32
C ASP A 42 29.75 -17.80 -6.88
N TRP A 43 29.35 -16.53 -6.97
CA TRP A 43 30.20 -15.42 -7.40
C TRP A 43 30.92 -14.71 -6.23
N GLY A 44 30.88 -15.29 -5.03
CA GLY A 44 31.61 -14.82 -3.86
C GLY A 44 30.93 -13.71 -3.06
N LEU A 45 29.66 -13.39 -3.30
CA LEU A 45 28.93 -12.40 -2.51
C LEU A 45 28.55 -12.98 -1.15
N HIS A 46 29.05 -12.41 -0.07
CA HIS A 46 28.68 -12.77 1.30
C HIS A 46 27.41 -12.03 1.72
N TYR A 47 26.36 -12.77 2.06
CA TYR A 47 25.07 -12.22 2.41
C TYR A 47 24.46 -12.84 3.67
N ILE A 48 23.54 -12.12 4.31
CA ILE A 48 22.76 -12.64 5.45
C ILE A 48 21.28 -12.42 5.14
N PRO A 49 20.45 -13.47 5.02
CA PRO A 49 19.01 -13.39 5.11
C PRO A 49 18.58 -13.04 6.53
N VAL A 50 17.68 -12.08 6.64
CA VAL A 50 16.94 -11.75 7.86
C VAL A 50 15.54 -12.34 7.72
N SER A 51 15.22 -13.35 8.52
CA SER A 51 13.94 -14.05 8.45
C SER A 51 13.20 -14.06 9.78
N GLY A 52 11.86 -14.18 9.70
CA GLY A 52 10.98 -14.18 10.86
C GLY A 52 10.40 -12.81 11.19
N ASP A 53 9.64 -12.71 12.27
CA ASP A 53 9.01 -11.46 12.71
C ASP A 53 9.94 -10.63 13.60
N PHE A 54 9.75 -9.31 13.60
CA PHE A 54 10.48 -8.40 14.47
C PHE A 54 9.86 -8.42 15.87
N ALA A 55 10.49 -9.08 16.83
CA ALA A 55 10.04 -9.14 18.22
C ALA A 55 10.70 -8.07 19.09
N TYR A 56 10.01 -7.63 20.14
CA TYR A 56 10.52 -6.61 21.08
C TYR A 56 11.86 -7.01 21.72
N GLN A 57 12.00 -8.30 22.05
CA GLN A 57 13.14 -8.88 22.76
C GLN A 57 14.28 -9.33 21.84
N ASP A 58 14.22 -9.11 20.53
CA ASP A 58 15.28 -9.55 19.62
C ASP A 58 16.62 -8.89 19.97
N ASP A 59 17.65 -9.73 20.09
CA ASP A 59 19.03 -9.36 20.32
C ASP A 59 19.77 -9.16 18.99
N LEU A 60 20.01 -7.90 18.65
CA LEU A 60 20.69 -7.51 17.41
C LEU A 60 22.22 -7.68 17.46
N SER A 61 22.80 -8.01 18.62
CA SER A 61 24.23 -8.35 18.70
C SER A 61 24.55 -9.62 17.90
N ILE A 62 23.58 -10.53 17.78
CA ILE A 62 23.69 -11.74 16.96
C ILE A 62 23.89 -11.36 15.49
N PHE A 63 23.11 -10.40 14.98
CA PHE A 63 23.26 -9.88 13.61
C PHE A 63 24.65 -9.26 13.40
N GLU A 64 25.09 -8.40 14.30
CA GLU A 64 26.39 -7.73 14.19
C GLU A 64 27.55 -8.75 14.19
N ASN A 65 27.47 -9.78 15.03
CA ASN A 65 28.44 -10.87 15.05
C ASN A 65 28.43 -11.65 13.73
N GLN A 66 27.26 -11.97 13.18
CA GLN A 66 27.15 -12.65 11.88
C GLN A 66 27.77 -11.81 10.75
N VAL A 67 27.53 -10.50 10.73
CA VAL A 67 28.13 -9.60 9.73
C VAL A 67 29.66 -9.63 9.82
N ARG A 68 30.22 -9.50 11.03
CA ARG A 68 31.67 -9.46 11.25
C ARG A 68 32.34 -10.81 10.97
N SER A 69 31.79 -11.91 11.47
CA SER A 69 32.38 -13.24 11.35
C SER A 69 32.34 -13.80 9.92
N ASN A 70 31.39 -13.36 9.10
CA ASN A 70 31.22 -13.86 7.74
C ASN A 70 31.57 -12.84 6.66
N SER A 71 32.10 -11.67 7.04
CA SER A 71 32.41 -10.56 6.12
C SER A 71 31.23 -10.23 5.19
N ALA A 72 30.00 -10.28 5.73
CA ALA A 72 28.81 -10.05 4.93
C ALA A 72 28.78 -8.61 4.43
N THR A 73 28.40 -8.42 3.17
CA THR A 73 28.30 -7.08 2.54
C THR A 73 26.88 -6.75 2.12
N THR A 74 25.97 -7.73 2.16
CA THR A 74 24.60 -7.60 1.68
C THR A 74 23.60 -8.32 2.59
N ILE A 75 22.45 -7.69 2.85
CA ILE A 75 21.31 -8.29 3.54
C ILE A 75 20.17 -8.52 2.55
N THR A 76 19.44 -9.62 2.72
CA THR A 76 18.12 -9.86 2.11
C THR A 76 17.09 -10.16 3.19
N PHE A 77 15.80 -10.02 2.89
CA PHE A 77 14.75 -10.21 3.88
C PHE A 77 13.71 -11.23 3.44
N ALA A 78 13.26 -12.03 4.42
CA ALA A 78 12.13 -12.95 4.32
C ALA A 78 11.28 -12.77 5.59
N SER A 79 10.59 -11.64 5.68
CA SER A 79 9.90 -11.21 6.90
C SER A 79 8.56 -10.50 6.61
N PRO A 80 7.48 -10.89 7.31
CA PRO A 80 6.20 -10.18 7.24
C PRO A 80 6.21 -8.85 8.03
N GLY A 81 7.30 -8.54 8.74
CA GLY A 81 7.41 -7.38 9.63
C GLY A 81 7.20 -7.73 11.10
N GLY A 82 6.61 -6.82 11.86
CA GLY A 82 6.49 -6.93 13.33
C GLY A 82 6.71 -5.58 14.01
N ASN A 83 7.56 -5.56 15.03
CA ASN A 83 7.86 -4.37 15.81
C ASN A 83 8.63 -3.30 15.02
N ILE A 84 8.02 -2.11 14.91
CA ILE A 84 8.56 -0.94 14.20
C ILE A 84 9.90 -0.49 14.79
N GLN A 85 9.99 -0.39 16.12
CA GLN A 85 11.18 0.11 16.80
C GLN A 85 12.39 -0.81 16.57
N LYS A 86 12.19 -2.11 16.73
CA LYS A 86 13.23 -3.13 16.48
C LYS A 86 13.69 -3.13 15.03
N ALA A 87 12.76 -2.95 14.08
CA ALA A 87 13.12 -2.82 12.67
C ALA A 87 13.96 -1.57 12.38
N MET A 88 13.63 -0.42 12.99
CA MET A 88 14.44 0.81 12.87
C MET A 88 15.80 0.65 13.57
N GLU A 89 15.87 -0.05 14.70
CA GLU A 89 17.14 -0.39 15.36
C GLU A 89 18.05 -1.24 14.45
N LEU A 90 17.50 -2.30 13.85
CA LEU A 90 18.22 -3.12 12.88
C LEU A 90 18.65 -2.30 11.66
N GLY A 91 17.75 -1.49 11.11
CA GLY A 91 18.07 -0.64 9.96
C GLY A 91 19.17 0.39 10.23
N ARG A 92 19.20 1.01 11.41
CA ARG A 92 20.32 1.88 11.84
C ARG A 92 21.61 1.08 11.99
N LEU A 93 21.55 -0.16 12.48
CA LEU A 93 22.72 -1.02 12.60
C LEU A 93 23.27 -1.42 11.21
N ILE A 94 22.39 -1.79 10.27
CA ILE A 94 22.74 -2.04 8.85
C ILE A 94 23.48 -0.82 8.26
N ARG A 95 22.92 0.39 8.48
CA ARG A 95 23.52 1.63 7.99
C ARG A 95 24.90 1.89 8.58
N ARG A 96 25.06 1.74 9.91
CA ARG A 96 26.34 1.96 10.60
C ARG A 96 27.42 0.99 10.15
N LEU A 97 27.05 -0.25 9.84
CA LEU A 97 27.98 -1.28 9.36
C LEU A 97 28.30 -1.16 7.86
N GLY A 98 27.67 -0.22 7.13
CA GLY A 98 27.95 0.01 5.71
C GLY A 98 27.41 -1.10 4.79
N ILE A 99 26.36 -1.80 5.19
CA ILE A 99 25.86 -2.99 4.50
C ILE A 99 24.82 -2.61 3.44
N ASN A 100 24.81 -3.32 2.31
CA ASN A 100 23.82 -3.16 1.25
C ASN A 100 22.54 -3.96 1.55
N THR A 101 21.39 -3.53 1.01
CA THR A 101 20.15 -4.31 1.08
C THR A 101 19.64 -4.64 -0.31
N ILE A 102 19.22 -5.89 -0.47
CA ILE A 102 18.68 -6.44 -1.72
C ILE A 102 17.37 -7.15 -1.40
N GLN A 103 16.31 -6.84 -2.14
CA GLN A 103 15.03 -7.53 -2.01
C GLN A 103 14.58 -8.12 -3.36
N PHE A 104 14.23 -9.41 -3.34
CA PHE A 104 13.67 -10.10 -4.49
C PHE A 104 12.16 -10.30 -4.32
N LYS A 105 11.41 -10.33 -5.43
CA LYS A 105 9.94 -10.52 -5.39
C LYS A 105 9.51 -11.88 -4.87
N ALA A 106 10.38 -12.90 -4.95
CA ALA A 106 10.09 -14.26 -4.51
C ALA A 106 10.02 -14.43 -2.98
N VAL A 107 10.54 -13.46 -2.22
CA VAL A 107 10.59 -13.49 -0.76
C VAL A 107 9.93 -12.24 -0.18
N GLU A 108 9.15 -12.41 0.88
CA GLU A 108 8.35 -11.35 1.47
C GLU A 108 9.20 -10.34 2.26
N CYS A 109 8.94 -9.05 2.04
CA CYS A 109 9.35 -8.00 2.96
C CYS A 109 8.25 -6.94 3.06
N ALA A 110 7.46 -7.01 4.12
CA ALA A 110 6.33 -6.13 4.35
C ALA A 110 6.38 -5.42 5.71
N SER A 111 5.61 -4.34 5.86
CA SER A 111 5.43 -3.65 7.14
C SER A 111 6.75 -3.15 7.74
N ALA A 112 7.05 -3.47 9.01
CA ALA A 112 8.31 -3.14 9.67
C ALA A 112 9.56 -3.66 8.93
N CYS A 113 9.47 -4.78 8.18
CA CYS A 113 10.60 -5.25 7.35
C CYS A 113 11.05 -4.17 6.37
N SER A 114 10.10 -3.47 5.75
CA SER A 114 10.42 -2.40 4.81
C SER A 114 11.29 -1.33 5.45
N LEU A 115 11.09 -1.00 6.73
CA LEU A 115 11.91 -0.03 7.47
C LEU A 115 13.34 -0.53 7.66
N ALA A 116 13.53 -1.79 8.05
CA ALA A 116 14.87 -2.38 8.18
C ALA A 116 15.62 -2.37 6.83
N PHE A 117 14.92 -2.67 5.73
CA PHE A 117 15.46 -2.61 4.37
C PHE A 117 16.00 -1.21 4.00
N LEU A 118 15.37 -0.12 4.48
CA LEU A 118 15.85 1.25 4.22
C LEU A 118 17.23 1.54 4.81
N GLY A 119 17.69 0.71 5.76
CA GLY A 119 19.01 0.81 6.39
C GLY A 119 20.18 0.71 5.42
N GLY A 120 20.00 0.03 4.28
CA GLY A 120 21.07 -0.23 3.31
C GLY A 120 21.74 1.03 2.79
N VAL A 121 23.06 0.98 2.57
CA VAL A 121 23.81 2.07 1.91
C VAL A 121 23.57 2.06 0.39
N ILE A 122 23.59 0.88 -0.22
CA ILE A 122 23.04 0.62 -1.56
C ILE A 122 21.81 -0.26 -1.40
N ARG A 123 20.72 0.12 -2.07
CA ARG A 123 19.40 -0.50 -1.94
C ARG A 123 18.90 -0.88 -3.31
N TYR A 124 18.70 -2.18 -3.53
CA TYR A 124 18.10 -2.73 -4.73
C TYR A 124 16.86 -3.55 -4.35
N ALA A 125 15.80 -3.43 -5.14
CA ALA A 125 14.58 -4.19 -4.94
C ALA A 125 13.87 -4.46 -6.26
N ASP A 126 13.32 -5.66 -6.42
CA ASP A 126 12.43 -5.97 -7.54
C ASP A 126 11.14 -5.14 -7.45
N PRO A 127 10.50 -4.79 -8.58
CA PRO A 127 9.17 -4.19 -8.56
C PRO A 127 8.17 -5.09 -7.82
N GLY A 128 7.45 -4.52 -6.85
CA GLY A 128 6.45 -5.22 -6.05
C GLY A 128 7.02 -6.07 -4.91
N SER A 129 8.31 -5.95 -4.57
CA SER A 129 8.94 -6.76 -3.52
C SER A 129 8.95 -6.11 -2.12
N ILE A 130 8.60 -4.81 -2.02
CA ILE A 130 8.52 -4.08 -0.75
C ILE A 130 7.06 -3.72 -0.48
N GLY A 131 6.51 -4.26 0.61
CA GLY A 131 5.16 -3.98 1.09
C GLY A 131 5.13 -2.89 2.18
N VAL A 132 4.25 -1.91 2.03
CA VAL A 132 4.00 -0.86 3.03
C VAL A 132 2.51 -0.81 3.39
N HIS A 133 2.19 -0.49 4.64
CA HIS A 133 0.84 -0.27 5.13
C HIS A 133 0.88 0.43 6.50
N LYS A 134 -0.26 0.89 7.02
CA LYS A 134 -0.32 1.47 8.37
C LYS A 134 0.06 0.39 9.39
N SER A 135 1.13 0.61 10.13
CA SER A 135 1.54 -0.32 11.19
C SER A 135 0.55 -0.23 12.35
N SER A 136 0.14 -1.39 12.88
CA SER A 136 -0.73 -1.46 14.06
C SER A 136 0.09 -1.29 15.34
N PHE A 137 -0.47 -0.54 16.29
CA PHE A 137 0.08 -0.45 17.64
C PHE A 137 -0.21 -1.76 18.35
N GLN A 138 0.76 -2.68 18.40
CA GLN A 138 0.65 -3.89 19.21
C GLN A 138 1.39 -3.68 20.53
N GLY A 139 0.66 -3.28 21.56
CA GLY A 139 1.14 -3.30 22.95
C GLY A 139 -0.01 -3.70 23.85
N ASN A 140 0.14 -4.80 24.61
CA ASN A 140 -0.85 -5.30 25.57
C ASN A 140 -0.99 -4.42 26.83
N VAL A 141 -0.68 -3.13 26.73
CA VAL A 141 -0.78 -2.20 27.83
C VAL A 141 -2.10 -1.45 27.68
N PRO A 142 -2.99 -1.46 28.68
CA PRO A 142 -4.17 -0.60 28.70
C PRO A 142 -3.70 0.85 28.70
N LEU A 143 -3.66 1.49 27.53
CA LEU A 143 -3.38 2.91 27.39
C LEU A 143 -4.70 3.68 27.46
N THR A 144 -4.69 4.83 28.13
CA THR A 144 -5.76 5.81 27.97
C THR A 144 -5.77 6.33 26.51
N THR A 145 -6.89 6.91 26.09
CA THR A 145 -7.01 7.48 24.73
C THR A 145 -5.97 8.56 24.45
N GLN A 146 -5.60 9.36 25.45
CA GLN A 146 -4.61 10.42 25.33
C GLN A 146 -3.18 9.88 25.24
N GLU A 147 -2.86 8.83 26.00
CA GLU A 147 -1.57 8.13 25.91
C GLU A 147 -1.42 7.42 24.57
N ALA A 148 -2.49 6.79 24.08
CA ALA A 148 -2.50 6.14 22.77
C ALA A 148 -2.28 7.16 21.62
N VAL A 149 -2.96 8.31 21.64
CA VAL A 149 -2.75 9.38 20.64
C VAL A 149 -1.32 9.91 20.68
N SER A 150 -0.79 10.14 21.88
CA SER A 150 0.58 10.63 22.06
C SER A 150 1.61 9.63 21.53
N ALA A 151 1.42 8.33 21.82
CA ALA A 151 2.26 7.26 21.30
C ALA A 151 2.20 7.15 19.77
N VAL A 152 1.02 7.32 19.17
CA VAL A 152 0.84 7.36 17.70
C VAL A 152 1.63 8.50 17.07
N GLN A 153 1.52 9.69 17.66
CA GLN A 153 2.23 10.88 17.16
C GLN A 153 3.74 10.71 17.26
N GLN A 154 4.21 10.19 18.40
CA GLN A 154 5.64 9.95 18.62
C GLN A 154 6.20 8.91 17.64
N ILE A 155 5.55 7.75 17.51
CA ILE A 155 6.00 6.70 16.57
C ILE A 155 5.97 7.20 15.12
N THR A 156 4.95 7.99 14.74
CA THR A 156 4.89 8.60 13.40
C THR A 156 6.09 9.52 13.17
N ALA A 157 6.43 10.36 14.15
CA ALA A 157 7.59 11.24 14.08
C ALA A 157 8.91 10.46 14.04
N ASP A 158 9.03 9.37 14.80
CA ASP A 158 10.22 8.51 14.83
C ASP A 158 10.42 7.83 13.47
N VAL A 159 9.36 7.31 12.85
CA VAL A 159 9.43 6.71 11.52
C VAL A 159 9.76 7.74 10.44
N MET A 160 9.20 8.95 10.51
CA MET A 160 9.58 10.03 9.59
C MET A 160 11.05 10.41 9.74
N THR A 161 11.51 10.58 10.97
CA THR A 161 12.91 10.88 11.29
C THR A 161 13.82 9.79 10.75
N TYR A 162 13.49 8.53 11.01
CA TYR A 162 14.23 7.38 10.50
C TYR A 162 14.27 7.35 8.96
N MET A 163 13.15 7.58 8.26
CA MET A 163 13.14 7.65 6.80
C MET A 163 14.10 8.73 6.27
N ILE A 164 14.12 9.90 6.91
CA ILE A 164 15.04 10.99 6.58
C ILE A 164 16.50 10.56 6.83
N GLU A 165 16.80 9.98 7.99
CA GLU A 165 18.13 9.43 8.34
C GLU A 165 18.62 8.43 7.27
N MET A 166 17.71 7.64 6.71
CA MET A 166 18.03 6.63 5.68
C MET A 166 18.07 7.18 4.25
N GLY A 167 17.71 8.45 4.02
CA GLY A 167 17.68 9.07 2.69
C GLY A 167 16.44 8.74 1.87
N VAL A 168 15.35 8.36 2.53
CA VAL A 168 14.02 8.07 1.94
C VAL A 168 13.16 9.31 2.01
N ASP A 169 12.29 9.51 1.02
CA ASP A 169 11.28 10.57 1.12
C ASP A 169 10.22 10.16 2.17
N PRO A 170 10.04 10.93 3.26
CA PRO A 170 9.01 10.62 4.27
C PRO A 170 7.58 10.65 3.71
N ALA A 171 7.35 11.11 2.48
CA ALA A 171 6.10 10.90 1.77
C ALA A 171 5.75 9.41 1.57
N LEU A 172 6.73 8.49 1.65
CA LEU A 172 6.46 7.06 1.70
C LEU A 172 5.60 6.67 2.90
N LEU A 173 5.82 7.29 4.07
CA LEU A 173 4.98 7.05 5.24
C LEU A 173 3.54 7.49 4.97
N GLN A 174 3.34 8.58 4.24
CA GLN A 174 2.00 9.02 3.85
C GLN A 174 1.32 8.01 2.93
N LEU A 175 2.06 7.39 2.02
CA LEU A 175 1.54 6.28 1.20
C LEU A 175 1.18 5.10 2.10
N SER A 176 2.08 4.70 3.00
CA SER A 176 1.89 3.58 3.94
C SER A 176 0.63 3.75 4.79
N LEU A 177 0.42 4.94 5.35
CA LEU A 177 -0.73 5.26 6.22
C LEU A 177 -2.09 5.29 5.49
N GLN A 178 -2.11 5.23 4.16
CA GLN A 178 -3.36 5.13 3.38
C GLN A 178 -3.93 3.72 3.33
N TYR A 179 -3.13 2.70 3.64
CA TYR A 179 -3.54 1.31 3.58
C TYR A 179 -3.64 0.72 4.98
N ASP A 180 -4.67 -0.08 5.23
CA ASP A 180 -4.93 -0.66 6.54
C ASP A 180 -3.93 -1.78 6.89
N SER A 181 -3.87 -2.21 8.16
CA SER A 181 -2.88 -3.20 8.59
C SER A 181 -3.02 -4.58 7.93
N ASN A 182 -4.18 -4.85 7.31
CA ASN A 182 -4.47 -6.07 6.55
C ASN A 182 -4.44 -5.83 5.03
N ASP A 183 -4.06 -4.63 4.58
CA ASP A 183 -4.03 -4.23 3.17
C ASP A 183 -2.61 -3.76 2.84
N ILE A 184 -1.80 -4.68 2.31
CA ILE A 184 -0.38 -4.42 2.05
C ILE A 184 -0.23 -3.82 0.65
N ARG A 185 0.26 -2.58 0.59
CA ARG A 185 0.61 -1.93 -0.67
C ARG A 185 2.04 -2.27 -1.10
N TYR A 186 2.18 -3.12 -2.11
CA TYR A 186 3.48 -3.49 -2.70
C TYR A 186 3.99 -2.51 -3.76
N LEU A 187 5.06 -1.77 -3.47
CA LEU A 187 5.54 -0.65 -4.28
C LEU A 187 5.93 -1.06 -5.70
N SER A 188 5.50 -0.28 -6.70
CA SER A 188 6.03 -0.37 -8.06
C SER A 188 7.44 0.22 -8.14
N MET A 189 8.21 -0.10 -9.19
CA MET A 189 9.55 0.49 -9.38
C MET A 189 9.52 2.02 -9.46
N SER A 190 8.52 2.61 -10.13
CA SER A 190 8.38 4.06 -10.21
C SER A 190 8.12 4.70 -8.84
N GLU A 191 7.38 4.03 -7.95
CA GLU A 191 7.20 4.47 -6.57
C GLU A 191 8.46 4.28 -5.74
N MET A 192 9.17 3.16 -5.91
CA MET A 192 10.44 2.92 -5.21
C MET A 192 11.48 3.99 -5.58
N VAL A 193 11.54 4.41 -6.84
CA VAL A 193 12.40 5.53 -7.29
C VAL A 193 11.89 6.86 -6.74
N LYS A 194 10.59 7.14 -6.89
CA LYS A 194 9.97 8.40 -6.42
C LYS A 194 10.23 8.65 -4.94
N TYR A 195 10.06 7.63 -4.11
CA TYR A 195 10.24 7.73 -2.66
C TYR A 195 11.67 7.41 -2.20
N LYS A 196 12.60 7.16 -3.13
CA LYS A 196 14.01 6.83 -2.84
C LYS A 196 14.14 5.62 -1.93
N VAL A 197 13.30 4.60 -2.14
CA VAL A 197 13.37 3.28 -1.49
C VAL A 197 14.56 2.49 -2.05
N VAL A 198 14.78 2.59 -3.36
CA VAL A 198 15.97 2.05 -4.03
C VAL A 198 16.96 3.16 -4.34
N THR A 199 18.25 2.84 -4.33
CA THR A 199 19.33 3.75 -4.75
C THR A 199 20.01 3.30 -6.04
N PHE A 200 19.76 2.07 -6.48
CA PHE A 200 20.24 1.54 -7.74
C PHE A 200 19.06 1.15 -8.64
N VAL A 201 19.01 1.72 -9.84
CA VAL A 201 18.04 1.36 -10.88
C VAL A 201 18.83 0.83 -12.09
N PRO A 202 18.72 -0.45 -12.44
CA PRO A 202 19.34 -0.96 -13.65
C PRO A 202 18.80 -0.19 -14.87
N GLY A 203 19.68 0.49 -15.62
CA GLY A 203 19.32 1.16 -16.88
C GLY A 203 19.20 2.69 -16.86
N ALA A 204 19.40 3.38 -15.73
CA ALA A 204 19.35 4.86 -15.66
C ALA A 204 20.59 5.58 -16.25
N GLY A 205 21.34 4.92 -17.14
CA GLY A 205 22.58 5.39 -17.75
C GLY A 205 22.45 5.89 -19.20
N GLN A 206 21.25 6.22 -19.67
CA GLN A 206 21.06 6.86 -20.99
C GLN A 206 20.22 8.13 -20.83
N SER A 207 20.86 9.18 -20.32
CA SER A 207 20.38 10.55 -20.51
C SER A 207 20.61 10.93 -21.97
N GLN A 208 19.54 11.02 -22.77
CA GLN A 208 19.61 11.72 -24.04
C GLN A 208 19.59 13.23 -23.77
N VAL A 209 20.76 13.82 -23.99
CA VAL A 209 20.96 15.23 -24.26
C VAL A 209 20.22 15.56 -25.55
N ALA A 210 19.21 16.45 -25.48
CA ALA A 210 18.72 17.17 -26.64
C ALA A 210 18.65 18.65 -26.28
N SER A 211 19.60 19.40 -26.84
CA SER A 211 19.85 20.81 -26.66
C SER A 211 18.68 21.70 -27.07
N GLN A 212 18.48 22.78 -26.32
CA GLN A 212 17.66 23.92 -26.71
C GLN A 212 18.37 24.79 -27.76
N ALA A 213 17.61 25.39 -28.69
CA ALA A 213 17.66 26.83 -28.98
C ALA A 213 16.40 27.29 -29.78
N PRO A 214 16.00 28.58 -29.70
CA PRO A 214 14.62 29.06 -29.93
C PRO A 214 14.44 29.84 -31.25
N SER A 215 13.20 29.94 -31.75
CA SER A 215 12.83 30.94 -32.77
C SER A 215 11.42 31.51 -32.60
N SER A 216 11.41 32.84 -32.66
CA SER A 216 10.38 33.89 -32.62
C SER A 216 9.04 33.69 -33.34
N THR A 217 8.03 34.34 -32.74
CA THR A 217 6.66 34.68 -33.20
C THR A 217 6.58 35.42 -34.55
N PRO A 218 5.39 35.43 -35.17
CA PRO A 218 4.71 36.72 -35.34
C PRO A 218 3.21 36.71 -34.96
N THR A 219 2.78 37.84 -34.42
CA THR A 219 1.41 38.22 -34.04
C THR A 219 0.51 38.44 -35.27
N PRO A 220 -0.81 38.22 -35.15
CA PRO A 220 -1.76 39.18 -35.72
C PRO A 220 -2.78 39.73 -34.70
N GLN A 221 -3.14 40.99 -34.91
CA GLN A 221 -4.13 41.80 -34.18
C GLN A 221 -5.59 41.34 -34.38
N PRO A 222 -6.54 41.83 -33.56
CA PRO A 222 -7.88 41.27 -33.43
C PRO A 222 -8.85 41.74 -34.53
N GLN A 223 -9.61 40.81 -35.11
CA GLN A 223 -10.70 41.10 -36.04
C GLN A 223 -12.07 40.70 -35.45
N VAL A 224 -13.01 41.62 -35.64
CA VAL A 224 -14.36 41.69 -35.10
C VAL A 224 -15.28 40.63 -35.74
N THR A 225 -16.06 39.94 -34.91
CA THR A 225 -17.14 39.01 -35.30
C THR A 225 -18.36 39.72 -35.90
N PRO A 226 -18.99 39.18 -36.96
CA PRO A 226 -20.43 39.27 -37.17
C PRO A 226 -21.15 37.98 -36.68
N PRO A 227 -22.46 38.04 -36.39
CA PRO A 227 -23.21 36.94 -35.78
C PRO A 227 -23.54 35.83 -36.80
N PRO A 228 -23.66 34.56 -36.38
CA PRO A 228 -24.05 33.48 -37.28
C PRO A 228 -25.57 33.43 -37.48
N THR A 229 -25.97 33.33 -38.75
CA THR A 229 -27.33 33.06 -39.23
C THR A 229 -27.74 31.62 -38.89
N ALA A 230 -28.99 31.45 -38.48
CA ALA A 230 -29.60 30.17 -38.10
C ALA A 230 -29.66 29.16 -39.25
N ALA A 231 -29.34 27.89 -38.95
CA ALA A 231 -29.60 26.74 -39.81
C ALA A 231 -30.86 25.95 -39.33
N PRO A 232 -31.58 25.24 -40.23
CA PRO A 232 -32.86 24.60 -39.90
C PRO A 232 -32.69 23.28 -39.12
N PRO A 233 -33.74 22.82 -38.41
CA PRO A 233 -33.65 21.67 -37.51
C PRO A 233 -33.60 20.34 -38.29
N GLN A 234 -32.56 19.55 -38.04
CA GLN A 234 -32.54 18.14 -38.42
C GLN A 234 -33.18 17.28 -37.32
N SER A 235 -34.12 16.45 -37.75
CA SER A 235 -34.82 15.40 -37.01
C SER A 235 -33.83 14.46 -36.30
N VAL A 236 -33.82 14.46 -34.97
CA VAL A 236 -33.07 13.49 -34.16
C VAL A 236 -33.95 12.26 -33.95
N ALA A 237 -33.56 11.16 -34.60
CA ALA A 237 -34.06 9.82 -34.29
C ALA A 237 -33.78 9.47 -32.81
N PRO A 238 -34.62 8.64 -32.15
CA PRO A 238 -34.37 8.24 -30.78
C PRO A 238 -33.02 7.50 -30.66
N PRO A 239 -32.24 7.75 -29.60
CA PRO A 239 -30.90 7.18 -29.48
C PRO A 239 -30.97 5.64 -29.35
N PRO A 240 -29.98 4.92 -29.91
CA PRO A 240 -29.85 3.48 -29.72
C PRO A 240 -29.61 3.13 -28.24
N PRO A 241 -29.95 1.90 -27.79
CA PRO A 241 -29.71 1.49 -26.41
C PRO A 241 -28.24 1.65 -26.05
N ALA A 242 -27.99 2.29 -24.90
CA ALA A 242 -26.67 2.73 -24.48
C ALA A 242 -25.67 1.57 -24.43
N ALA A 243 -24.67 1.59 -25.32
CA ALA A 243 -23.44 0.83 -25.11
C ALA A 243 -22.82 1.26 -23.78
N LEU A 244 -22.28 0.31 -23.02
CA LEU A 244 -21.67 0.56 -21.72
C LEU A 244 -20.47 1.51 -21.89
N SER A 245 -20.69 2.81 -21.67
CA SER A 245 -19.64 3.81 -21.84
C SER A 245 -18.73 3.81 -20.62
N LEU A 246 -17.48 3.38 -20.82
CA LEU A 246 -16.40 3.50 -19.83
C LEU A 246 -15.74 4.89 -19.82
N ALA A 247 -16.31 5.86 -20.55
CA ALA A 247 -15.81 7.23 -20.52
C ALA A 247 -16.06 7.84 -19.13
N ILE A 248 -15.04 8.48 -18.55
CA ILE A 248 -15.20 9.18 -17.26
C ILE A 248 -15.75 10.58 -17.55
N PRO A 249 -16.93 10.95 -17.00
CA PRO A 249 -17.48 12.30 -17.17
C PRO A 249 -16.54 13.35 -16.58
N GLN A 250 -16.57 14.55 -17.15
CA GLN A 250 -15.85 15.69 -16.59
C GLN A 250 -16.48 16.09 -15.25
N ALA A 251 -15.65 16.14 -14.20
CA ALA A 251 -16.05 16.60 -12.88
C ALA A 251 -16.19 18.14 -12.91
N ARG A 252 -17.37 18.65 -12.53
CA ARG A 252 -17.71 20.09 -12.55
C ARG A 252 -18.11 20.62 -11.20
N SER A 253 -18.65 19.77 -10.34
CA SER A 253 -19.05 20.13 -8.98
C SER A 253 -19.01 18.92 -8.07
N GLY A 254 -19.01 19.18 -6.77
CA GLY A 254 -19.12 18.13 -5.79
C GLY A 254 -19.34 18.65 -4.39
N ARG A 255 -19.30 17.72 -3.45
CA ARG A 255 -19.39 17.96 -2.01
C ARG A 255 -18.22 17.32 -1.31
N ILE A 256 -17.77 17.93 -0.22
CA ILE A 256 -16.67 17.35 0.56
C ILE A 256 -17.14 16.09 1.28
N GLY A 257 -16.40 15.01 1.17
CA GLY A 257 -16.66 13.73 1.84
C GLY A 257 -15.37 13.10 2.33
N HIS A 258 -15.05 13.27 3.60
CA HIS A 258 -13.80 12.76 4.19
C HIS A 258 -14.04 12.04 5.52
N PRO A 259 -13.28 10.99 5.89
CA PRO A 259 -13.56 10.20 7.11
C PRO A 259 -13.47 11.01 8.40
N ARG A 260 -12.68 12.08 8.40
CA ARG A 260 -12.55 12.99 9.56
C ARG A 260 -13.62 14.09 9.59
N GLY A 261 -14.67 14.02 8.78
CA GLY A 261 -15.75 15.01 8.76
C GLY A 261 -15.40 16.36 8.10
N SER A 262 -14.15 16.56 7.67
CA SER A 262 -13.66 17.76 7.00
C SER A 262 -12.40 17.46 6.20
N ALA A 263 -12.10 18.29 5.19
CA ALA A 263 -10.93 18.19 4.32
C ALA A 263 -10.27 19.55 4.08
N PRO A 264 -8.93 19.63 4.02
CA PRO A 264 -8.22 20.86 3.74
C PRO A 264 -8.28 21.23 2.25
N LEU A 265 -8.57 22.50 1.97
CA LEU A 265 -8.34 23.13 0.68
C LEU A 265 -6.90 23.63 0.64
N LYS A 266 -6.10 23.11 -0.29
CA LYS A 266 -4.65 23.32 -0.40
C LYS A 266 -4.28 24.44 -1.37
N THR A 267 -3.15 25.10 -1.14
CA THR A 267 -2.65 26.14 -2.07
C THR A 267 -2.07 25.55 -3.35
N SER A 268 -1.54 24.32 -3.32
CA SER A 268 -1.02 23.59 -4.48
C SER A 268 -1.50 22.12 -4.48
N PRO A 269 -1.44 21.39 -5.62
CA PRO A 269 -1.87 19.99 -5.72
C PRO A 269 -0.89 19.00 -5.04
N GLU A 270 -0.52 19.29 -3.79
CA GLU A 270 0.45 18.55 -2.99
C GLU A 270 0.02 18.54 -1.51
N GLY A 271 0.16 17.40 -0.84
CA GLY A 271 -0.32 17.24 0.54
C GLY A 271 0.39 18.13 1.57
N LYS A 272 1.65 18.49 1.31
CA LYS A 272 2.49 19.33 2.20
C LYS A 272 2.25 20.83 2.04
N SER A 273 1.45 21.25 1.07
CA SER A 273 1.18 22.67 0.84
C SER A 273 0.30 23.28 1.92
N ALA A 274 0.37 24.60 2.05
CA ALA A 274 -0.41 25.35 3.02
C ALA A 274 -1.92 25.17 2.75
N ASN A 275 -2.71 25.28 3.82
CA ASN A 275 -4.15 25.25 3.68
C ASN A 275 -4.64 26.67 3.36
N VAL A 276 -5.38 26.82 2.26
CA VAL A 276 -6.21 28.00 1.98
C VAL A 276 -7.38 28.04 2.98
N ALA A 277 -7.97 26.87 3.25
CA ALA A 277 -9.09 26.70 4.18
C ALA A 277 -9.24 25.23 4.60
N VAL A 278 -10.17 24.97 5.53
CA VAL A 278 -10.65 23.63 5.87
C VAL A 278 -12.16 23.61 5.69
N LEU A 279 -12.65 22.73 4.82
CA LEU A 279 -14.06 22.62 4.47
C LEU A 279 -14.67 21.41 5.16
N ARG A 280 -15.87 21.57 5.73
CA ARG A 280 -16.60 20.48 6.39
C ARG A 280 -17.26 19.56 5.36
N ASN A 281 -17.48 18.29 5.71
CA ASN A 281 -18.25 17.39 4.88
C ASN A 281 -19.61 17.98 4.52
N GLY A 282 -20.04 17.78 3.28
CA GLY A 282 -21.27 18.35 2.73
C GLY A 282 -21.12 19.76 2.17
N SER A 283 -20.00 20.46 2.42
CA SER A 283 -19.71 21.75 1.80
C SER A 283 -19.65 21.58 0.28
N TRP A 284 -20.39 22.41 -0.45
CA TRP A 284 -20.43 22.39 -1.91
C TRP A 284 -19.21 23.10 -2.51
N VAL A 285 -18.70 22.56 -3.61
CA VAL A 285 -17.54 23.10 -4.33
C VAL A 285 -17.73 23.02 -5.84
N ALA A 286 -17.27 24.04 -6.56
CA ALA A 286 -17.11 24.00 -8.01
C ALA A 286 -15.75 23.37 -8.35
N ILE A 287 -15.71 22.46 -9.31
CA ILE A 287 -14.48 21.83 -9.79
C ILE A 287 -14.08 22.53 -11.09
N LEU A 288 -12.95 23.24 -11.05
CA LEU A 288 -12.44 24.07 -12.14
C LEU A 288 -11.48 23.33 -13.06
N GLY A 289 -10.92 22.21 -12.59
CA GLY A 289 -10.01 21.37 -13.37
C GLY A 289 -9.36 20.30 -12.51
N ASN A 290 -8.52 19.49 -13.15
CA ASN A 290 -7.80 18.39 -12.54
C ASN A 290 -6.28 18.52 -12.76
N SER A 291 -5.50 18.15 -11.76
CA SER A 291 -4.04 18.06 -11.82
C SER A 291 -3.62 16.76 -11.13
N GLY A 292 -3.42 15.70 -11.92
CA GLY A 292 -3.23 14.35 -11.40
C GLY A 292 -4.42 13.93 -10.51
N ARG A 293 -4.15 13.62 -9.25
CA ARG A 293 -5.14 13.23 -8.23
C ARG A 293 -5.75 14.39 -7.46
N TRP A 294 -5.58 15.61 -7.94
CA TRP A 294 -6.07 16.81 -7.26
C TRP A 294 -7.06 17.55 -8.15
N TYR A 295 -8.23 17.85 -7.61
CA TYR A 295 -9.14 18.80 -8.21
C TYR A 295 -8.74 20.21 -7.82
N ARG A 296 -8.61 21.08 -8.80
CA ARG A 296 -8.62 22.52 -8.55
C ARG A 296 -10.08 22.92 -8.34
N ILE A 297 -10.41 23.39 -7.16
CA ILE A 297 -11.78 23.66 -6.75
C ILE A 297 -11.95 25.10 -6.26
N GLN A 298 -13.18 25.58 -6.33
CA GLN A 298 -13.61 26.85 -5.76
C GLN A 298 -14.72 26.61 -4.74
N ALA A 299 -14.51 27.14 -3.53
CA ALA A 299 -15.47 27.13 -2.43
C ALA A 299 -15.71 28.58 -1.98
N GLY A 300 -16.86 29.15 -2.35
CA GLY A 300 -17.10 30.58 -2.20
C GLY A 300 -16.05 31.41 -2.95
N ASN A 301 -15.35 32.29 -2.24
CA ASN A 301 -14.28 33.15 -2.79
C ASN A 301 -12.90 32.51 -2.75
N GLN A 302 -12.78 31.28 -2.25
CA GLN A 302 -11.50 30.60 -2.09
C GLN A 302 -11.29 29.61 -3.23
N VAL A 303 -10.11 29.67 -3.86
CA VAL A 303 -9.69 28.73 -4.89
C VAL A 303 -8.45 28.01 -4.41
N GLY A 304 -8.42 26.69 -4.59
CA GLY A 304 -7.28 25.86 -4.21
C GLY A 304 -7.39 24.47 -4.80
N TYR A 305 -6.66 23.53 -4.21
CA TYR A 305 -6.59 22.15 -4.64
C TYR A 305 -7.10 21.21 -3.55
N MET A 306 -7.80 20.16 -3.95
CA MET A 306 -8.29 19.14 -3.04
C MET A 306 -8.07 17.76 -3.63
N HIS A 307 -7.67 16.79 -2.81
CA HIS A 307 -7.41 15.45 -3.29
C HIS A 307 -8.72 14.79 -3.76
N ASP A 308 -8.65 14.00 -4.84
CA ASP A 308 -9.81 13.37 -5.49
C ASP A 308 -10.63 12.50 -4.53
N THR A 309 -9.98 11.78 -3.60
CA THR A 309 -10.66 10.96 -2.59
C THR A 309 -11.44 11.75 -1.55
N TRP A 310 -11.38 13.08 -1.55
CA TRP A 310 -12.08 13.94 -0.57
C TRP A 310 -13.29 14.65 -1.16
N VAL A 311 -13.51 14.53 -2.47
CA VAL A 311 -14.60 15.21 -3.17
C VAL A 311 -15.54 14.17 -3.75
N HIS A 312 -16.75 14.11 -3.23
CA HIS A 312 -17.86 13.39 -3.83
C HIS A 312 -18.37 14.20 -5.03
N VAL A 313 -18.10 13.74 -6.24
CA VAL A 313 -18.40 14.46 -7.48
C VAL A 313 -19.86 14.26 -7.86
N ASP A 314 -20.61 15.34 -8.07
CA ASP A 314 -22.07 15.27 -8.33
C ASP A 314 -22.39 14.64 -9.69
N GLN A 315 -21.44 14.64 -10.63
CA GLN A 315 -21.58 14.03 -11.95
C GLN A 315 -21.29 12.52 -11.95
N TYR A 316 -20.84 11.96 -10.83
CA TYR A 316 -20.53 10.54 -10.69
C TYR A 316 -21.65 9.82 -9.95
N ASP A 317 -21.98 8.62 -10.40
CA ASP A 317 -22.87 7.71 -9.68
C ASP A 317 -22.03 6.84 -8.75
N SER A 318 -21.50 7.48 -7.70
CA SER A 318 -20.68 6.86 -6.66
C SER A 318 -21.50 6.32 -5.49
N GLY A 319 -22.84 6.29 -5.61
CA GLY A 319 -23.75 5.97 -4.51
C GLY A 319 -24.09 7.17 -3.60
N PRO A 320 -24.91 6.96 -2.56
CA PRO A 320 -25.40 8.07 -1.74
C PRO A 320 -24.29 8.75 -0.95
N PHE A 321 -24.29 10.09 -0.95
CA PHE A 321 -23.35 10.88 -0.16
C PHE A 321 -23.38 10.48 1.33
N GLY A 322 -22.19 10.30 1.91
CA GLY A 322 -22.05 9.96 3.33
C GLY A 322 -22.10 8.47 3.66
N LYS A 323 -22.62 7.63 2.74
CA LYS A 323 -22.65 6.18 2.92
C LYS A 323 -21.30 5.55 2.58
N ARG A 324 -21.12 4.30 3.03
CA ARG A 324 -19.93 3.48 2.84
C ARG A 324 -20.20 2.37 1.84
N HIS A 325 -19.30 2.23 0.89
CA HIS A 325 -19.10 0.99 0.17
C HIS A 325 -18.23 0.06 1.00
N ILE A 326 -18.44 -1.24 0.85
CA ILE A 326 -17.49 -2.25 1.32
C ILE A 326 -16.81 -2.81 0.09
N GLN A 327 -15.58 -2.37 -0.18
CA GLN A 327 -14.78 -2.82 -1.31
C GLN A 327 -14.09 -4.14 -0.96
N VAL A 328 -14.27 -5.16 -1.79
CA VAL A 328 -13.78 -6.53 -1.56
C VAL A 328 -12.66 -6.91 -2.52
N LYS A 329 -12.56 -6.23 -3.67
CA LYS A 329 -11.52 -6.49 -4.68
C LYS A 329 -11.41 -5.34 -5.67
N SER A 330 -10.36 -5.34 -6.48
CA SER A 330 -10.24 -4.45 -7.65
C SER A 330 -9.67 -5.18 -8.86
N PHE A 331 -10.04 -4.75 -10.06
CA PHE A 331 -9.51 -5.26 -11.33
C PHE A 331 -9.10 -4.11 -12.25
N ASN A 332 -8.11 -4.32 -13.11
CA ASN A 332 -7.66 -3.33 -14.09
C ASN A 332 -8.38 -3.46 -15.45
N ASN A 333 -9.29 -4.43 -15.58
CA ASN A 333 -10.06 -4.68 -16.79
C ASN A 333 -11.50 -5.07 -16.44
N TYR A 334 -12.42 -4.74 -17.35
CA TYR A 334 -13.86 -4.92 -17.12
C TYR A 334 -14.29 -6.39 -17.13
N ALA A 335 -13.70 -7.22 -18.00
CA ALA A 335 -14.10 -8.61 -18.17
C ALA A 335 -13.91 -9.42 -16.88
N ASP A 336 -12.76 -9.27 -16.22
CA ASP A 336 -12.49 -9.93 -14.95
C ASP A 336 -13.37 -9.40 -13.81
N ALA A 337 -13.63 -8.09 -13.81
CA ALA A 337 -14.52 -7.48 -12.84
C ALA A 337 -15.95 -8.04 -12.96
N GLU A 338 -16.46 -8.15 -14.19
CA GLU A 338 -17.78 -8.73 -14.48
C GLU A 338 -17.83 -10.21 -14.12
N ALA A 339 -16.82 -11.00 -14.52
CA ALA A 339 -16.76 -12.42 -14.20
C ALA A 339 -16.73 -12.66 -12.68
N TYR A 340 -16.00 -11.82 -11.93
CA TYR A 340 -15.94 -11.92 -10.48
C TYR A 340 -17.28 -11.60 -9.82
N VAL A 341 -17.99 -10.55 -10.27
CA VAL A 341 -19.32 -10.22 -9.74
C VAL A 341 -20.33 -11.32 -10.04
N ARG A 342 -20.35 -11.85 -11.28
CA ARG A 342 -21.31 -12.89 -11.69
C ARG A 342 -21.10 -14.25 -11.01
N SER A 343 -19.88 -14.55 -10.58
CA SER A 343 -19.54 -15.80 -9.90
C SER A 343 -19.62 -15.70 -8.37
N ALA A 344 -19.83 -14.50 -7.82
CA ALA A 344 -19.90 -14.30 -6.38
C ALA A 344 -21.17 -14.92 -5.78
N SER A 345 -21.02 -15.56 -4.62
CA SER A 345 -22.11 -16.12 -3.82
C SER A 345 -22.85 -15.07 -2.98
N ILE A 346 -22.36 -13.83 -2.99
CA ILE A 346 -22.96 -12.68 -2.29
C ILE A 346 -23.24 -11.57 -3.31
N PRO A 347 -24.26 -10.71 -3.09
CA PRO A 347 -24.55 -9.62 -4.00
C PRO A 347 -23.42 -8.60 -4.06
N LEU A 348 -22.77 -8.50 -5.23
CA LEU A 348 -21.67 -7.57 -5.50
C LEU A 348 -22.03 -6.59 -6.61
N SER A 349 -21.31 -5.47 -6.65
CA SER A 349 -21.39 -4.46 -7.70
C SER A 349 -20.00 -4.02 -8.12
N ALA A 350 -19.81 -3.85 -9.44
CA ALA A 350 -18.57 -3.30 -9.99
C ALA A 350 -18.75 -1.81 -10.31
N TYR A 351 -17.81 -0.99 -9.84
CA TYR A 351 -17.75 0.44 -10.12
C TYR A 351 -16.49 0.78 -10.92
N LEU A 352 -16.65 1.55 -12.01
CA LEU A 352 -15.50 2.20 -12.66
C LEU A 352 -14.97 3.30 -11.75
N ALA A 353 -13.66 3.37 -11.52
CA ALA A 353 -13.00 4.40 -10.74
C ALA A 353 -12.27 5.43 -11.62
N THR A 354 -11.97 6.61 -11.07
CA THR A 354 -11.32 7.73 -11.77
C THR A 354 -9.93 7.41 -12.33
N ASN A 355 -9.28 6.35 -11.82
CA ASN A 355 -7.99 5.84 -12.30
C ASN A 355 -8.13 4.77 -13.41
N GLY A 356 -9.35 4.47 -13.87
CA GLY A 356 -9.63 3.47 -14.90
C GLY A 356 -9.74 2.03 -14.40
N TRP A 357 -9.61 1.79 -13.09
CA TRP A 357 -9.82 0.46 -12.49
C TRP A 357 -11.28 0.21 -12.15
N PHE A 358 -11.59 -1.04 -11.83
CA PHE A 358 -12.91 -1.52 -11.43
C PHE A 358 -12.88 -1.93 -9.96
N ALA A 359 -13.54 -1.18 -9.09
CA ALA A 359 -13.70 -1.53 -7.69
C ALA A 359 -14.90 -2.47 -7.53
N ILE A 360 -14.70 -3.61 -6.89
CA ILE A 360 -15.80 -4.53 -6.55
C ILE A 360 -16.22 -4.27 -5.12
N THR A 361 -17.52 -4.06 -4.94
CA THR A 361 -18.13 -3.70 -3.67
C THR A 361 -19.29 -4.62 -3.36
N LEU A 362 -19.70 -4.70 -2.09
CA LEU A 362 -21.05 -5.18 -1.77
C LEU A 362 -22.08 -4.31 -2.48
N GLU A 363 -23.19 -4.91 -2.89
CA GLU A 363 -24.22 -4.19 -3.66
C GLU A 363 -24.82 -2.99 -2.91
N SER A 364 -25.02 -3.14 -1.60
CA SER A 364 -25.58 -2.08 -0.76
C SER A 364 -24.49 -1.17 -0.18
N THR A 365 -24.90 0.05 0.15
CA THR A 365 -24.08 0.99 0.91
C THR A 365 -24.61 1.13 2.33
N TYR A 366 -23.73 1.45 3.28
CA TYR A 366 -24.02 1.37 4.71
C TYR A 366 -23.60 2.64 5.45
N ASP A 367 -24.21 2.90 6.60
CA ASP A 367 -23.67 3.89 7.53
C ASP A 367 -22.34 3.41 8.12
N GLU A 368 -21.51 4.34 8.59
CA GLU A 368 -20.14 4.04 9.02
C GLU A 368 -20.03 2.91 10.05
N GLN A 369 -20.86 2.94 11.09
CA GLN A 369 -20.86 1.93 12.14
C GLN A 369 -21.27 0.56 11.60
N MET A 370 -22.29 0.52 10.75
CA MET A 370 -22.77 -0.73 10.15
C MET A 370 -21.75 -1.30 9.18
N ALA A 371 -21.14 -0.47 8.34
CA ALA A 371 -20.09 -0.88 7.42
C ALA A 371 -18.91 -1.53 8.15
N LYS A 372 -18.45 -0.89 9.24
CA LYS A 372 -17.36 -1.41 10.06
C LYS A 372 -17.69 -2.76 10.68
N SER A 373 -18.88 -2.90 11.27
CA SER A 373 -19.33 -4.17 11.85
C SER A 373 -19.43 -5.28 10.79
N LEU A 374 -20.02 -4.96 9.64
CA LEU A 374 -20.28 -5.93 8.57
C LEU A 374 -18.97 -6.42 7.93
N VAL A 375 -17.99 -5.54 7.68
CA VAL A 375 -16.66 -5.94 7.21
C VAL A 375 -16.03 -6.97 8.14
N ASN A 376 -16.04 -6.71 9.44
CA ASN A 376 -15.43 -7.61 10.44
C ASN A 376 -16.15 -8.97 10.49
N GLU A 377 -17.49 -8.97 10.48
CA GLU A 377 -18.29 -10.18 10.54
C GLU A 377 -18.13 -11.04 9.28
N MET A 378 -18.15 -10.42 8.10
CA MET A 378 -18.01 -11.15 6.83
C MET A 378 -16.59 -11.71 6.65
N LYS A 379 -15.55 -10.99 7.09
CA LYS A 379 -14.17 -11.52 7.12
C LYS A 379 -14.05 -12.73 8.04
N ALA A 380 -14.58 -12.62 9.26
CA ALA A 380 -14.55 -13.72 10.24
C ALA A 380 -15.22 -15.00 9.74
N ARG A 381 -16.20 -14.87 8.83
CA ARG A 381 -16.89 -15.99 8.19
C ARG A 381 -16.28 -16.42 6.85
N GLY A 382 -15.21 -15.77 6.39
CA GLY A 382 -14.61 -16.00 5.07
C GLY A 382 -15.52 -15.63 3.89
N ALA A 383 -16.56 -14.83 4.13
CA ALA A 383 -17.52 -14.41 3.10
C ALA A 383 -16.97 -13.31 2.19
N ILE A 384 -15.99 -12.54 2.67
CA ILE A 384 -15.21 -11.57 1.88
C ILE A 384 -13.72 -11.72 2.20
N PRO A 385 -12.82 -11.29 1.30
CA PRO A 385 -11.38 -11.32 1.53
C PRO A 385 -10.91 -10.52 2.76
N ASP A 386 -9.78 -10.92 3.35
CA ASP A 386 -9.21 -10.28 4.55
C ASP A 386 -8.72 -8.84 4.31
N ASP A 387 -8.46 -8.47 3.06
CA ASP A 387 -8.09 -7.13 2.61
C ASP A 387 -9.31 -6.25 2.28
N ALA A 388 -10.54 -6.75 2.37
CA ALA A 388 -11.75 -5.96 2.12
C ALA A 388 -11.93 -4.80 3.12
N TYR A 389 -12.45 -3.64 2.70
CA TYR A 389 -12.54 -2.47 3.58
C TYR A 389 -13.72 -1.55 3.25
N ALA A 390 -14.10 -0.71 4.23
CA ALA A 390 -15.16 0.29 4.08
C ALA A 390 -14.60 1.62 3.55
N THR A 391 -15.24 2.23 2.54
CA THR A 391 -14.78 3.47 1.89
C THR A 391 -15.96 4.36 1.49
N PHE A 392 -15.73 5.68 1.34
CA PHE A 392 -16.74 6.59 0.75
C PHE A 392 -17.00 6.31 -0.74
N GLY A 393 -16.05 5.69 -1.44
CA GLY A 393 -16.17 5.50 -2.88
C GLY A 393 -16.14 6.81 -3.69
N ASN A 394 -15.57 7.91 -3.15
CA ASN A 394 -15.57 9.22 -3.83
C ASN A 394 -14.91 9.21 -5.22
N THR A 395 -14.01 8.27 -5.46
CA THR A 395 -13.35 8.07 -6.76
C THR A 395 -14.14 7.14 -7.69
N TYR A 396 -15.29 6.61 -7.27
CA TYR A 396 -16.15 5.80 -8.12
C TYR A 396 -16.93 6.72 -9.06
N VAL A 397 -17.04 6.32 -10.31
CA VAL A 397 -17.59 7.13 -11.40
C VAL A 397 -19.01 6.68 -11.72
N ARG A 398 -19.23 5.37 -11.81
CA ARG A 398 -20.53 4.75 -12.09
C ARG A 398 -20.49 3.25 -11.78
N LYS A 399 -21.65 2.67 -11.45
CA LYS A 399 -21.84 1.22 -11.47
C LYS A 399 -21.80 0.74 -12.93
N VAL A 400 -20.98 -0.27 -13.21
CA VAL A 400 -20.75 -0.79 -14.57
C VAL A 400 -21.17 -2.24 -14.77
N CYS A 401 -21.35 -3.03 -13.70
CA CYS A 401 -21.89 -4.38 -13.85
C CYS A 401 -22.92 -4.74 -12.78
N CYS A 402 -23.91 -5.41 -13.36
CA CYS A 402 -24.80 -6.45 -12.88
C CYS A 402 -25.72 -6.06 -11.72
N GLN A 403 -27.01 -5.98 -12.05
CA GLN A 403 -28.14 -6.05 -11.12
C GLN A 403 -28.65 -7.47 -11.12
#